data_AF-A0A644SM08-F1
#
_entry.id   AF-A0A644SM08-F1
#
_cell.length_a   1.000
_cell.length_b   1.000
_cell.length_c   1.000
_cell.angle_alpha   90.00
_cell.angle_beta   90.00
_cell.angle_gamma   90.00
#
_symmetry.space_group_name_H-M   'P 1'
#
loop_
_entity.id
_entity.type
_entity.pdbx_description
1 polymer ?
#
loop_
_entity_poly.entity_id
_entity_poly.type
_entity_poly.pdbx_seq_one_letter_code
_entity_poly.pdbx_strand_id
1 'polypeptide(L)'
;MFTIQKIKDNFHLSKTFSFNENIGSYTETLTEEFSDFGGFCDIYIEEFNNEILQNQVDVFNNFLQNFKNYLPQINSYIFSNLTAFEKDTDNELIFDVVFVPQNNSKYDLVLICGKKIKFLFLDRRITLRIEFKNGLVKTIKRTNNSTEDNN
;
A
#
# COMPACT_ATOMS: atom_id res chain seq x y z
N MET A 1 6.35 1.86 16.66
CA MET A 1 7.19 2.51 15.62
C MET A 1 8.37 1.61 15.29
N PHE A 2 8.64 1.45 14.01
CA PHE A 2 9.74 0.68 13.44
C PHE A 2 11.02 1.52 13.40
N THR A 3 12.16 0.83 13.45
CA THR A 3 13.49 1.38 13.17
C THR A 3 14.09 0.58 12.01
N ILE A 4 15.13 1.10 11.36
CA ILE A 4 15.86 0.34 10.33
C ILE A 4 16.30 -1.02 10.90
N GLN A 5 16.85 -1.04 12.10
CA GLN A 5 17.31 -2.27 12.75
C GLN A 5 16.15 -3.26 12.95
N LYS A 6 14.99 -2.81 13.47
CA LYS A 6 13.82 -3.69 13.62
C LYS A 6 13.31 -4.26 12.30
N ILE A 7 13.34 -3.47 11.23
CA ILE A 7 12.97 -3.96 9.89
C ILE A 7 13.96 -5.04 9.46
N LYS A 8 15.27 -4.79 9.58
CA LYS A 8 16.30 -5.75 9.19
C LYS A 8 16.26 -7.05 10.00
N ASP A 9 15.92 -6.98 11.28
CA ASP A 9 15.87 -8.13 12.18
C ASP A 9 14.60 -8.96 12.01
N ASN A 10 13.47 -8.32 11.74
CA ASN A 10 12.17 -8.99 11.78
C ASN A 10 11.60 -9.29 10.39
N PHE A 11 11.89 -8.47 9.38
CA PHE A 11 11.29 -8.63 8.06
C PHE A 11 12.12 -9.61 7.23
N HIS A 12 11.44 -10.39 6.38
CA HIS A 12 12.09 -11.27 5.43
C HIS A 12 12.68 -10.47 4.26
N LEU A 13 13.98 -10.62 4.01
CA LEU A 13 14.65 -10.00 2.87
C LEU A 13 14.52 -10.86 1.61
N SER A 14 13.81 -10.34 0.61
CA SER A 14 13.80 -10.89 -0.75
C SER A 14 14.75 -10.08 -1.63
N LYS A 15 15.70 -10.75 -2.28
CA LYS A 15 16.66 -10.11 -3.21
C LYS A 15 16.32 -10.44 -4.65
N THR A 16 16.34 -9.43 -5.50
CA THR A 16 16.33 -9.62 -6.96
C THR A 16 17.72 -9.31 -7.47
N PHE A 17 18.45 -10.32 -7.95
CA PHE A 17 19.80 -10.12 -8.47
C PHE A 17 19.71 -9.48 -9.86
N SER A 18 20.12 -8.22 -9.99
CA SER A 18 20.34 -7.53 -11.26
C SER A 18 21.84 -7.39 -11.49
N PHE A 19 22.28 -7.54 -12.75
CA PHE A 19 23.70 -7.49 -13.12
C PHE A 19 24.43 -6.20 -12.71
N ASN A 20 23.70 -5.10 -12.46
CA ASN A 20 24.28 -3.80 -12.16
C ASN A 20 23.79 -3.17 -10.84
N GLU A 21 22.80 -3.76 -10.17
CA GLU A 21 22.17 -3.17 -8.97
C GLU A 21 21.73 -4.26 -8.00
N ASN A 22 22.06 -4.10 -6.72
CA ASN A 22 21.51 -4.94 -5.66
C ASN A 22 20.19 -4.33 -5.21
N ILE A 23 19.10 -4.75 -5.84
CA ILE A 23 17.74 -4.34 -5.46
C ILE A 23 17.11 -5.48 -4.65
N GLY A 24 16.56 -5.14 -3.51
CA GLY A 24 15.82 -6.07 -2.67
C GLY A 24 14.63 -5.39 -2.03
N SER A 25 13.82 -6.17 -1.32
CA SER A 25 12.74 -5.66 -0.48
C SER A 25 12.70 -6.45 0.81
N TYR A 26 12.63 -5.73 1.93
CA TYR A 26 12.22 -6.28 3.20
C TYR A 26 10.70 -6.41 3.22
N THR A 27 10.23 -7.61 3.57
CA THR A 27 8.82 -8.00 3.48
C THR A 27 8.32 -8.56 4.80
N GLU A 28 7.12 -8.16 5.20
CA GLU A 28 6.44 -8.67 6.39
C GLU A 28 4.93 -8.51 6.24
N THR A 29 4.14 -9.39 6.85
CA THR A 29 2.69 -9.26 6.91
C THR A 29 2.28 -8.72 8.28
N LEU A 30 1.72 -7.52 8.33
CA LEU A 30 1.20 -6.93 9.56
C LEU A 30 -0.30 -7.23 9.71
N THR A 31 -0.71 -7.65 10.90
CA THR A 31 -2.10 -8.04 11.19
C THR A 31 -2.80 -7.10 12.15
N GLU A 32 -2.17 -6.74 13.26
CA GLU A 32 -2.81 -5.99 14.35
C GLU A 32 -3.26 -4.59 13.91
N GLU A 33 -2.42 -3.88 13.16
CA GLU A 33 -2.72 -2.54 12.67
C GLU A 33 -3.86 -2.50 11.64
N PHE A 34 -4.16 -3.64 10.99
CA PHE A 34 -5.09 -3.75 9.87
C PHE A 34 -6.30 -4.65 10.15
N SER A 35 -6.61 -4.91 11.43
CA SER A 35 -7.74 -5.74 11.86
C SER A 35 -9.07 -5.34 11.21
N ASP A 36 -9.29 -4.02 11.09
CA ASP A 36 -10.53 -3.44 10.55
C ASP A 36 -10.51 -3.31 9.01
N PHE A 37 -9.42 -3.74 8.35
CA PHE A 37 -9.16 -3.53 6.93
C PHE A 37 -8.79 -4.82 6.19
N GLY A 38 -9.52 -5.90 6.48
CA GLY A 38 -9.28 -7.22 5.89
C GLY A 38 -8.37 -8.13 6.72
N GLY A 39 -7.84 -7.64 7.86
CA GLY A 39 -7.17 -8.45 8.87
C GLY A 39 -5.66 -8.63 8.70
N PHE A 40 -5.12 -8.28 7.54
CA PHE A 40 -3.68 -8.29 7.27
C PHE A 40 -3.33 -7.34 6.13
N CYS A 41 -2.08 -6.87 6.10
CA CYS A 41 -1.51 -6.07 5.02
C CYS A 41 -0.04 -6.44 4.82
N ASP A 42 0.36 -6.69 3.58
CA ASP A 42 1.75 -7.00 3.25
C ASP A 42 2.56 -5.70 3.08
N ILE A 43 3.69 -5.64 3.76
CA ILE A 43 4.59 -4.49 3.76
C ILE A 43 5.81 -4.81 2.92
N TYR A 44 6.19 -3.89 2.04
CA TYR A 44 7.38 -3.98 1.21
C TYR A 44 8.18 -2.70 1.38
N ILE A 45 9.40 -2.80 1.92
CA ILE A 45 10.34 -1.68 2.01
C ILE A 45 11.52 -1.99 1.12
N GLU A 46 11.66 -1.23 0.04
CA GLU A 46 12.71 -1.43 -0.95
C GLU A 46 14.08 -1.09 -0.35
N GLU A 47 15.09 -1.90 -0.69
CA GLU A 47 16.49 -1.61 -0.48
C GLU A 47 17.23 -1.49 -1.82
N PHE A 48 18.24 -0.64 -1.80
CA PHE A 48 19.15 -0.38 -2.90
C PHE A 48 20.55 -0.42 -2.33
N ASN A 49 21.41 -1.22 -2.94
CA ASN A 49 22.78 -1.47 -2.47
C ASN A 49 22.84 -1.96 -1.01
N ASN A 50 21.86 -2.77 -0.59
CA ASN A 50 21.71 -3.34 0.75
C ASN A 50 21.43 -2.31 1.86
N GLU A 51 20.93 -1.13 1.50
CA GLU A 51 20.60 -0.05 2.42
C GLU A 51 19.13 0.33 2.36
N ILE A 52 18.55 0.58 3.54
CA ILE A 52 17.25 1.25 3.71
C ILE A 52 17.54 2.64 4.27
N LEU A 53 16.92 3.68 3.73
CA LEU A 53 17.08 5.05 4.21
C LEU A 53 16.16 5.33 5.41
N GLN A 54 16.63 6.17 6.34
CA GLN A 54 15.83 6.60 7.49
C GLN A 54 14.50 7.24 7.07
N ASN A 55 14.52 8.04 5.99
CA ASN A 55 13.35 8.60 5.32
C ASN A 55 12.24 7.54 5.10
N GLN A 56 12.58 6.37 4.55
CA GLN A 56 11.57 5.34 4.25
C GLN A 56 10.89 4.84 5.52
N VAL A 57 11.66 4.68 6.60
CA VAL A 57 11.15 4.28 7.91
C VAL A 57 10.26 5.37 8.51
N ASP A 58 10.63 6.64 8.35
CA ASP A 58 9.85 7.77 8.82
C ASP A 58 8.51 7.88 8.06
N VAL A 59 8.54 7.73 6.73
CA VAL A 59 7.35 7.70 5.87
C VAL A 59 6.43 6.55 6.26
N PHE A 60 6.98 5.35 6.43
CA PHE A 60 6.21 4.17 6.83
C PHE A 60 5.55 4.34 8.19
N ASN A 61 6.31 4.78 9.20
CA ASN A 61 5.78 5.05 10.54
C ASN A 61 4.71 6.13 10.52
N ASN A 62 4.91 7.21 9.76
CA ASN A 62 3.93 8.27 9.63
C ASN A 62 2.64 7.76 8.97
N PHE A 63 2.75 6.91 7.96
CA PHE A 63 1.58 6.25 7.37
C PHE A 63 0.84 5.39 8.39
N LEU A 64 1.53 4.49 9.13
CA LEU A 64 0.89 3.63 10.12
C LEU A 64 0.15 4.42 11.21
N GLN A 65 0.64 5.60 11.59
CA GLN A 65 -0.03 6.46 12.56
C GLN A 65 -1.25 7.19 12.00
N ASN A 66 -1.27 7.46 10.69
CA ASN A 66 -2.22 8.40 10.08
C ASN A 66 -3.14 7.77 9.03
N PHE A 67 -2.99 6.50 8.68
CA PHE A 67 -3.70 5.95 7.51
C PHE A 67 -5.23 6.04 7.63
N LYS A 68 -5.76 5.95 8.86
CA LYS A 68 -7.19 6.12 9.17
C LYS A 68 -7.70 7.52 8.77
N ASN A 69 -6.84 8.54 8.79
CA ASN A 69 -7.19 9.90 8.38
C ASN A 69 -7.41 10.03 6.87
N TYR A 70 -6.89 9.10 6.06
CA TYR A 70 -7.10 9.09 4.61
C TYR A 70 -8.39 8.38 4.19
N LEU A 71 -9.05 7.65 5.09
CA LEU A 71 -10.26 6.89 4.79
C LEU A 71 -11.39 7.74 4.20
N PRO A 72 -11.71 8.96 4.69
CA PRO A 72 -12.74 9.78 4.08
C PRO A 72 -12.45 10.10 2.61
N GLN A 73 -11.19 10.41 2.28
CA GLN A 73 -10.77 10.71 0.90
C GLN A 73 -10.84 9.47 0.01
N ILE A 74 -10.38 8.32 0.50
CA ILE A 74 -10.44 7.04 -0.23
C ILE A 74 -11.89 6.62 -0.48
N ASN A 75 -12.74 6.69 0.55
CA ASN A 75 -14.16 6.36 0.45
C ASN A 75 -14.90 7.31 -0.50
N SER A 76 -14.58 8.62 -0.47
CA SER A 76 -15.14 9.59 -1.41
C SER A 76 -14.72 9.30 -2.86
N TYR A 77 -13.45 8.94 -3.09
CA TYR A 77 -12.99 8.53 -4.42
C TYR A 77 -13.71 7.27 -4.90
N ILE A 78 -13.81 6.25 -4.05
CA ILE A 78 -14.56 5.04 -4.34
C ILE A 78 -15.98 5.43 -4.73
N PHE A 79 -16.72 6.11 -3.84
CA PHE A 79 -18.11 6.47 -4.09
C PHE A 79 -18.31 7.31 -5.35
N SER A 80 -17.40 8.20 -5.71
CA SER A 80 -17.51 8.98 -6.96
C SER A 80 -17.23 8.15 -8.23
N ASN A 81 -16.45 7.08 -8.12
CA ASN A 81 -16.00 6.25 -9.26
C ASN A 81 -16.66 4.86 -9.32
N LEU A 82 -17.55 4.55 -8.36
CA LEU A 82 -18.39 3.37 -8.38
C LEU A 82 -19.66 3.61 -9.22
N THR A 83 -20.05 2.59 -9.97
CA THR A 83 -21.39 2.49 -10.55
C THR A 83 -22.45 2.43 -9.45
N ALA A 84 -23.71 2.77 -9.77
CA ALA A 84 -24.81 2.72 -8.80
C ALA A 84 -24.93 1.34 -8.13
N PHE A 85 -24.78 0.26 -8.89
CA PHE A 85 -24.81 -1.10 -8.38
C PHE A 85 -23.69 -1.39 -7.35
N GLU A 86 -22.49 -0.90 -7.60
CA GLU A 86 -21.34 -1.11 -6.70
C GLU A 86 -21.51 -0.37 -5.36
N LYS A 87 -22.38 0.65 -5.28
CA LYS A 87 -22.64 1.44 -4.05
C LYS A 87 -23.59 0.74 -3.07
N ASP A 88 -24.51 -0.09 -3.57
CA ASP A 88 -25.58 -0.70 -2.78
C ASP A 88 -25.16 -2.01 -2.08
N THR A 89 -23.87 -2.34 -2.10
CA THR A 89 -23.32 -3.53 -1.44
C THR A 89 -22.63 -3.18 -0.13
N ASP A 90 -22.89 -3.98 0.90
CA ASP A 90 -22.23 -3.90 2.20
C ASP A 90 -20.79 -4.37 2.02
N ASN A 91 -19.82 -3.47 2.20
CA ASN A 91 -18.48 -3.70 1.69
C ASN A 91 -17.42 -3.14 2.63
N GLU A 92 -16.50 -4.02 3.03
CA GLU A 92 -15.31 -3.68 3.78
C GLU A 92 -14.16 -3.27 2.84
N LEU A 93 -13.42 -2.24 3.26
CA LEU A 93 -12.21 -1.81 2.58
C LEU A 93 -11.06 -2.68 3.05
N ILE A 94 -10.35 -3.31 2.11
CA ILE A 94 -9.24 -4.22 2.40
C ILE A 94 -7.93 -3.52 2.03
N PHE A 95 -6.96 -3.53 2.94
CA PHE A 95 -5.62 -3.00 2.69
C PHE A 95 -4.71 -4.16 2.31
N ASP A 96 -4.33 -4.26 1.04
CA ASP A 96 -3.56 -5.41 0.56
C ASP A 96 -2.07 -5.22 0.78
N VAL A 97 -1.54 -4.09 0.31
CA VAL A 97 -0.09 -3.87 0.24
C VAL A 97 0.26 -2.43 0.59
N VAL A 98 1.30 -2.26 1.39
CA VAL A 98 2.03 -0.99 1.53
C VAL A 98 3.42 -1.16 0.95
N PHE A 99 3.77 -0.34 -0.03
CA PHE A 99 5.08 -0.34 -0.66
C PHE A 99 5.78 1.01 -0.43
N VAL A 100 7.03 0.95 0.05
CA VAL A 100 7.87 2.11 0.32
C VAL A 100 9.14 2.00 -0.54
N PRO A 101 9.15 2.62 -1.74
CA PRO A 101 10.30 2.56 -2.63
C PRO A 101 11.50 3.32 -2.05
N GLN A 102 12.67 3.06 -2.61
CA GLN A 102 13.85 3.89 -2.40
C GLN A 102 14.08 4.79 -3.62
N ASN A 103 14.44 6.05 -3.38
CA ASN A 103 14.80 7.00 -4.44
C ASN A 103 13.72 7.25 -5.52
N ASN A 104 12.44 7.01 -5.23
CA ASN A 104 11.36 7.31 -6.17
C ASN A 104 10.98 8.80 -6.12
N SER A 105 11.07 9.48 -7.27
CA SER A 105 10.75 10.91 -7.36
C SER A 105 9.24 11.19 -7.36
N LYS A 106 8.42 10.23 -7.80
CA LYS A 106 6.97 10.41 -7.99
C LYS A 106 6.20 10.30 -6.69
N TYR A 107 6.56 9.37 -5.81
CA TYR A 107 5.87 9.08 -4.55
C TYR A 107 6.85 8.55 -3.51
N ASP A 108 6.48 8.69 -2.24
CA ASP A 108 7.25 8.17 -1.11
C ASP A 108 6.67 6.84 -0.58
N LEU A 109 5.39 6.58 -0.85
CA LEU A 109 4.68 5.38 -0.42
C LEU A 109 3.50 5.10 -1.36
N VAL A 110 3.19 3.82 -1.52
CA VAL A 110 2.01 3.33 -2.23
C VAL A 110 1.19 2.45 -1.29
N LEU A 111 -0.12 2.70 -1.24
CA LEU A 111 -1.10 1.78 -0.67
C LEU A 111 -1.88 1.14 -1.82
N ILE A 112 -1.88 -0.18 -1.87
CA ILE A 112 -2.83 -0.95 -2.66
C ILE A 112 -3.95 -1.38 -1.72
N CYS A 113 -5.15 -0.91 -2.01
CA CYS A 113 -6.34 -1.32 -1.27
C CYS A 113 -7.43 -1.72 -2.24
N GLY A 114 -8.39 -2.49 -1.77
CA GLY A 114 -9.49 -2.94 -2.59
C GLY A 114 -10.81 -3.01 -1.85
N LYS A 115 -11.86 -3.12 -2.66
CA LYS A 115 -13.22 -3.29 -2.19
C LYS A 115 -13.78 -4.54 -2.87
N LYS A 116 -14.17 -5.53 -2.07
CA LYS A 116 -14.90 -6.70 -2.56
C LYS A 116 -16.32 -6.27 -2.87
N ILE A 117 -16.85 -6.69 -4.01
CA ILE A 117 -18.20 -6.38 -4.48
C ILE A 117 -18.86 -7.69 -4.91
N LYS A 118 -20.02 -7.99 -4.35
CA LYS A 118 -20.83 -9.13 -4.78
C LYS A 118 -21.65 -8.74 -6.01
N PHE A 119 -21.43 -9.42 -7.13
CA PHE A 119 -22.25 -9.30 -8.32
C PHE A 119 -22.92 -10.66 -8.64
N LEU A 120 -24.18 -10.84 -8.24
CA LEU A 120 -24.90 -12.10 -8.36
C LEU A 120 -24.12 -13.26 -7.70
N PHE A 121 -23.53 -14.15 -8.50
CA PHE A 121 -22.73 -15.31 -8.08
C PHE A 121 -21.22 -15.11 -8.25
N LEU A 122 -20.78 -13.93 -8.71
CA LEU A 122 -19.37 -13.61 -8.94
C LEU A 122 -18.92 -12.54 -7.95
N ASP A 123 -17.85 -12.87 -7.23
CA ASP A 123 -17.10 -11.87 -6.46
C ASP A 123 -16.25 -11.07 -7.44
N ARG A 124 -16.48 -9.76 -7.51
CA ARG A 124 -15.59 -8.82 -8.20
C ARG A 124 -14.82 -8.03 -7.16
N ARG A 125 -13.56 -7.71 -7.48
CA ARG A 125 -12.73 -6.86 -6.64
C ARG A 125 -12.39 -5.60 -7.42
N ILE A 126 -12.59 -4.45 -6.78
CA ILE A 126 -11.98 -3.22 -7.23
C ILE A 126 -10.66 -3.08 -6.51
N THR A 127 -9.61 -2.83 -7.29
CA THR A 127 -8.28 -2.52 -6.77
C THR A 127 -7.99 -1.07 -7.04
N LEU A 128 -7.49 -0.37 -6.02
CA LEU A 128 -7.04 0.99 -6.08
C LEU A 128 -5.54 1.04 -5.78
N ARG A 129 -4.83 1.83 -6.55
CA ARG A 129 -3.47 2.27 -6.23
C ARG A 129 -3.54 3.70 -5.73
N ILE A 130 -3.09 3.91 -4.51
CA ILE A 130 -3.02 5.22 -3.87
C ILE A 130 -1.55 5.56 -3.68
N GLU A 131 -1.13 6.68 -4.26
CA GLU A 131 0.25 7.15 -4.14
C GLU A 131 0.30 8.32 -3.18
N PHE A 132 1.27 8.30 -2.28
CA PHE A 132 1.50 9.32 -1.27
C PHE A 132 2.79 10.08 -1.56
N LYS A 133 2.77 11.39 -1.30
CA LYS A 133 3.98 12.23 -1.34
C LYS A 133 3.92 13.22 -0.19
N ASN A 134 5.01 13.35 0.57
CA ASN A 134 5.13 14.25 1.71
C ASN A 134 4.00 14.04 2.75
N GLY A 135 3.62 12.79 3.00
CA GLY A 135 2.57 12.44 3.97
C GLY A 135 1.13 12.75 3.53
N LEU A 136 0.92 13.15 2.26
CA LEU A 136 -0.39 13.45 1.69
C LEU A 136 -0.71 12.50 0.55
N VAL A 137 -2.01 12.24 0.33
CA VAL A 137 -2.49 11.52 -0.86
C VAL A 137 -2.21 12.39 -2.08
N LYS A 138 -1.37 11.89 -2.99
CA LYS A 138 -1.03 12.53 -4.25
C LYS A 138 -2.02 12.12 -5.34
N THR A 139 -2.24 10.82 -5.51
CA THR A 139 -3.14 10.27 -6.53
C THR A 139 -3.89 9.05 -5.98
N ILE A 140 -5.11 8.84 -6.48
CA ILE A 140 -5.88 7.62 -6.27
C ILE A 140 -6.36 7.18 -7.67
N LYS A 141 -6.16 5.91 -8.02
CA LYS A 141 -6.58 5.36 -9.31
C LYS A 141 -7.09 3.94 -9.16
N ARG A 142 -8.23 3.65 -9.80
CA ARG A 142 -8.68 2.28 -10.05
C ARG A 142 -7.74 1.62 -11.06
N THR A 143 -7.20 0.46 -10.74
CA THR A 143 -6.25 -0.24 -11.61
C THR A 143 -6.55 -1.73 -11.71
N ASN A 144 -6.25 -2.31 -12.87
CA ASN A 144 -6.18 -3.76 -13.08
C ASN A 144 -4.75 -4.29 -12.93
N ASN A 145 -3.77 -3.38 -12.92
CA ASN A 145 -2.36 -3.69 -12.67
C ASN A 145 -1.84 -2.78 -11.53
N SER A 146 -1.70 -3.34 -10.34
CA SER A 146 -1.27 -2.60 -9.14
C SER A 146 0.20 -2.22 -9.15
N THR A 147 1.02 -2.77 -10.04
CA THR A 147 2.46 -2.45 -10.14
C THR A 147 2.72 -1.23 -11.04
N GLU A 148 1.76 -0.82 -11.86
CA GLU A 148 1.89 0.34 -12.73
C GLU A 148 1.60 1.64 -11.97
N ASP A 149 2.47 2.63 -12.14
CA ASP A 149 2.29 3.98 -11.58
C ASP A 149 1.01 4.65 -12.10
N ASN A 150 0.48 5.56 -11.29
CA ASN A 150 -0.59 6.45 -11.74
C ASN A 150 0.01 7.53 -12.67
N ASN A 151 -0.25 7.40 -13.98
CA ASN A 151 -0.03 8.47 -14.97
C ASN A 151 -0.95 9.66 -14.74
#